data_AF-A0A0A1MKM3-F1
#
_entry.id   AF-A0A0A1MKM3-F1
#
_cell.length_a   1.000
_cell.length_b   1.000
_cell.length_c   1.000
_cell.angle_alpha   90.00
_cell.angle_beta   90.00
_cell.angle_gamma   90.00
#
_symmetry.space_group_name_H-M   'P 1'
#
loop_
_entity.id
_entity.type
_entity.pdbx_description
1 polymer ?
#
loop_
_entity_poly.entity_id
_entity_poly.type
_entity_poly.pdbx_seq_one_letter_code
_entity_poly.pdbx_strand_id
1 'polypeptide(L)'
;MDVATILNVQQVEIDMEAQTQEEVIRKLSEKINEKQVLTNKDAYIGSVLERESQSTTGVGGGIAIPHGKSKGVLEAAIAVGKLKTPVEWKSLDDQPVSVVIMFAIPEKDRKDTHLKLLSQISMKLMDDDVVEELKKETDKQKIVNILS
;
A
#
# COMPACT_ATOMS: atom_id res chain seq x y z
N MET A 1 -5.33 2.83 -16.26
CA MET A 1 -6.10 3.07 -15.03
C MET A 1 -5.38 4.19 -14.32
N ASP A 2 -6.11 5.20 -13.87
CA ASP A 2 -5.55 6.36 -13.19
C ASP A 2 -5.56 6.09 -11.67
N VAL A 3 -4.49 6.41 -10.96
CA VAL A 3 -4.39 6.22 -9.50
C VAL A 3 -5.54 6.95 -8.80
N ALA A 4 -5.94 8.12 -9.28
CA ALA A 4 -7.06 8.90 -8.74
C ALA A 4 -8.41 8.16 -8.77
N THR A 5 -8.54 7.09 -9.58
CA THR A 5 -9.76 6.26 -9.61
C THR A 5 -9.83 5.24 -8.48
N ILE A 6 -8.69 4.86 -7.89
CA ILE A 6 -8.63 3.83 -6.85
C ILE A 6 -8.04 4.33 -5.52
N LEU A 7 -7.50 5.56 -5.49
CA LEU A 7 -6.98 6.24 -4.32
C LEU A 7 -7.60 7.64 -4.18
N ASN A 8 -8.10 7.94 -2.98
CA ASN A 8 -8.57 9.24 -2.55
C ASN A 8 -8.20 9.47 -1.07
N VAL A 9 -8.48 10.67 -0.56
CA VAL A 9 -8.07 11.09 0.79
C VAL A 9 -8.61 10.23 1.94
N GLN A 10 -9.71 9.49 1.73
CA GLN A 10 -10.29 8.63 2.79
C GLN A 10 -9.41 7.41 3.07
N GLN A 11 -8.60 6.99 2.10
CA GLN A 11 -7.71 5.83 2.21
C GLN A 11 -6.30 6.22 2.64
N VAL A 12 -6.07 7.50 2.95
CA VAL A 12 -4.81 8.01 3.46
C VAL A 12 -4.93 8.19 4.96
N GLU A 13 -4.09 7.50 5.72
CA GLU A 13 -3.94 7.64 7.16
C GLU A 13 -2.58 8.22 7.48
N ILE A 14 -2.56 9.29 8.28
CA ILE A 14 -1.35 9.99 8.71
C ILE A 14 -1.22 9.79 10.21
N ASP A 15 0.02 9.71 10.70
CA ASP A 15 0.36 9.38 12.08
C ASP A 15 -0.27 8.05 12.53
N MET A 16 -0.31 7.08 11.61
CA MET A 16 -0.85 5.74 11.89
C MET A 16 0.03 5.05 12.92
N GLU A 17 -0.56 4.67 14.05
CA GLU A 17 0.14 3.91 15.08
C GLU A 17 0.12 2.43 14.73
N ALA A 18 1.28 1.76 14.70
CA ALA A 18 1.38 0.31 14.58
C ALA A 18 2.77 -0.11 15.07
N GLN A 19 2.90 -1.33 15.57
CA GLN A 19 4.16 -1.85 16.10
C GLN A 19 4.79 -2.91 15.22
N THR A 20 3.98 -3.58 14.38
CA THR A 20 4.43 -4.71 13.56
C THR A 20 3.96 -4.58 12.11
N GLN A 21 4.69 -5.26 11.20
CA GLN A 21 4.32 -5.39 9.79
C GLN A 21 2.88 -5.89 9.62
N GLU A 22 2.49 -6.90 10.40
CA GLU A 22 1.14 -7.47 10.34
C GLU A 22 0.07 -6.48 10.82
N GLU A 23 0.32 -5.73 11.90
CA GLU A 23 -0.61 -4.69 12.35
C GLU A 23 -0.84 -3.61 11.30
N VAL A 24 0.22 -3.17 10.61
CA VAL A 24 0.12 -2.21 9.52
C VAL A 24 -0.76 -2.76 8.39
N ILE A 25 -0.50 -3.99 7.94
CA ILE A 25 -1.28 -4.65 6.87
C ILE A 25 -2.75 -4.76 7.27
N ARG A 26 -3.05 -5.16 8.51
CA ARG A 26 -4.41 -5.28 9.02
C ARG A 26 -5.13 -3.93 9.06
N LYS A 27 -4.49 -2.89 9.60
CA LYS A 27 -5.08 -1.53 9.67
C LYS A 27 -5.39 -0.96 8.30
N LEU A 28 -4.44 -1.05 7.37
CA LEU A 28 -4.67 -0.62 5.99
C LEU A 28 -5.75 -1.47 5.29
N SER A 29 -5.92 -2.73 5.69
CA SER A 29 -6.97 -3.59 5.14
C SER A 29 -8.35 -3.15 5.60
N GLU A 30 -8.48 -2.65 6.83
CA GLU A 30 -9.71 -2.00 7.27
C GLU A 30 -10.02 -0.75 6.45
N LYS A 31 -9.00 0.08 6.16
CA LYS A 31 -9.15 1.27 5.30
C LYS A 31 -9.61 0.92 3.89
N ILE A 32 -9.10 -0.16 3.31
CA ILE A 32 -9.60 -0.65 2.03
C ILE A 32 -11.04 -1.19 2.17
N ASN A 33 -11.34 -1.88 3.26
CA ASN A 33 -12.67 -2.43 3.52
C ASN A 33 -13.76 -1.35 3.66
N GLU A 34 -13.44 -0.15 4.16
CA GLU A 34 -14.35 1.00 4.22
C GLU A 34 -14.93 1.36 2.84
N LYS A 35 -14.24 1.04 1.74
CA LYS A 35 -14.74 1.22 0.36
C LYS A 35 -15.70 0.13 -0.12
N GLN A 36 -15.95 -0.90 0.69
CA GLN A 36 -16.81 -2.04 0.33
C GLN A 36 -16.33 -2.81 -0.93
N VAL A 37 -15.03 -2.74 -1.25
CA VAL A 37 -14.41 -3.46 -2.37
C VAL A 37 -13.92 -4.86 -1.97
N LEU A 38 -13.99 -5.22 -0.70
CA LEU A 38 -13.61 -6.54 -0.19
C LEU A 38 -14.86 -7.37 0.09
N THR A 39 -14.94 -8.57 -0.51
CA THR A 39 -15.95 -9.59 -0.15
C THR A 39 -15.50 -10.47 1.00
N ASN A 40 -14.18 -10.60 1.19
CA ASN A 40 -13.60 -11.36 2.28
C ASN A 40 -12.26 -10.72 2.68
N LYS A 41 -12.32 -9.87 3.70
CA LYS A 41 -11.16 -9.15 4.23
C LYS A 41 -10.08 -10.09 4.76
N ASP A 42 -10.44 -11.15 5.48
CA ASP A 42 -9.46 -12.08 6.05
C ASP A 42 -8.71 -12.86 4.96
N ALA A 43 -9.42 -13.28 3.91
CA ALA A 43 -8.80 -13.89 2.74
C ALA A 43 -7.85 -12.91 2.01
N TYR A 44 -8.21 -11.62 1.95
CA TYR A 44 -7.33 -10.59 1.39
C TYR A 44 -6.07 -10.38 2.24
N ILE A 45 -6.21 -10.19 3.56
CA ILE A 45 -5.08 -10.06 4.49
C ILE A 45 -4.15 -11.27 4.37
N GLY A 46 -4.71 -12.48 4.35
CA GLY A 46 -3.95 -13.71 4.16
C GLY A 46 -3.13 -13.70 2.86
N SER A 47 -3.71 -13.26 1.74
CA SER A 47 -2.99 -13.15 0.46
C SER A 47 -1.86 -12.12 0.50
N VAL A 48 -2.01 -11.01 1.21
CA VAL A 48 -0.94 -10.00 1.36
C VAL A 48 0.20 -10.56 2.22
N LEU A 49 -0.12 -11.17 3.36
CA LEU A 49 0.88 -11.77 4.26
C LEU A 49 1.62 -12.94 3.59
N GLU A 50 0.91 -13.77 2.83
CA GLU A 50 1.53 -14.84 2.04
C GLU A 50 2.53 -14.25 1.03
N ARG A 51 2.14 -13.20 0.30
CA ARG A 51 3.04 -12.52 -0.65
C ARG A 51 4.26 -11.92 0.06
N GLU A 52 4.07 -11.29 1.21
CA GLU A 52 5.16 -10.72 2.02
C GLU A 52 6.14 -11.81 2.50
N SER A 53 5.64 -12.99 2.83
CA SER A 53 6.45 -14.12 3.30
C SER A 53 7.37 -14.72 2.23
N GLN A 54 7.02 -14.56 0.95
CA GLN A 54 7.83 -15.03 -0.18
C GLN A 54 9.06 -14.14 -0.41
N SER A 55 8.87 -12.83 -0.28
CA SER A 55 9.91 -11.81 -0.42
C SER A 55 9.34 -10.48 0.08
N THR A 56 10.17 -9.73 0.81
CA THR A 56 9.83 -8.41 1.33
C THR A 56 9.26 -7.50 0.25
N THR A 57 8.27 -6.70 0.62
CA THR A 57 7.78 -5.59 -0.20
C THR A 57 8.26 -4.23 0.33
N GLY A 58 9.14 -4.23 1.34
CA GLY A 58 9.92 -3.07 1.74
C GLY A 58 10.98 -2.76 0.69
N VAL A 59 10.72 -1.77 -0.15
CA VAL A 59 11.55 -1.46 -1.34
C VAL A 59 12.79 -0.62 -1.01
N GLY A 60 12.88 -0.12 0.22
CA GLY A 60 13.94 0.76 0.71
C GLY A 60 13.48 2.22 0.81
N GLY A 61 14.36 3.08 1.34
CA GLY A 61 14.07 4.51 1.51
C GLY A 61 12.99 4.81 2.57
N GLY A 62 12.63 3.81 3.38
CA GLY A 62 11.53 3.88 4.34
C GLY A 62 10.14 3.66 3.73
N ILE A 63 10.06 3.02 2.56
CA ILE A 63 8.81 2.71 1.83
C ILE A 63 8.55 1.20 1.78
N ALA A 64 7.29 0.79 1.95
CA ALA A 64 6.81 -0.54 1.57
C ALA A 64 5.60 -0.45 0.62
N ILE A 65 5.47 -1.45 -0.25
CA ILE A 65 4.35 -1.59 -1.20
C ILE A 65 3.63 -2.95 -1.08
N PRO A 66 3.03 -3.29 0.08
CA PRO A 66 2.44 -4.62 0.28
C PRO A 66 1.27 -4.83 -0.66
N HIS A 67 1.17 -6.01 -1.23
CA HIS A 67 0.15 -6.33 -2.22
C HIS A 67 -0.19 -7.82 -2.19
N GLY A 68 -1.37 -8.18 -2.67
CA GLY A 68 -1.79 -9.58 -2.79
C GLY A 68 -2.93 -9.71 -3.78
N LYS A 69 -2.84 -10.72 -4.65
CA LYS A 69 -3.98 -11.13 -5.50
C LYS A 69 -4.92 -11.96 -4.65
N SER A 70 -6.19 -11.58 -4.56
CA SER A 70 -7.16 -12.31 -3.73
C SER A 70 -8.53 -12.41 -4.39
N LYS A 71 -9.20 -13.56 -4.19
CA LYS A 71 -10.63 -13.74 -4.51
C LYS A 71 -11.53 -12.89 -3.62
N GLY A 72 -11.02 -12.45 -2.47
CA GLY A 72 -11.71 -11.58 -1.52
C GLY A 72 -11.79 -10.12 -1.95
N VAL A 73 -11.25 -9.76 -3.13
CA VAL A 73 -11.22 -8.40 -3.67
C VAL A 73 -12.10 -8.33 -4.93
N LEU A 74 -13.12 -7.47 -4.92
CA LEU A 74 -14.00 -7.21 -6.06
C LEU A 74 -13.38 -6.25 -7.07
N GLU A 75 -12.84 -5.15 -6.56
CA GLU A 75 -12.27 -4.06 -7.32
C GLU A 75 -10.93 -3.66 -6.70
N ALA A 76 -9.98 -3.24 -7.53
CA ALA A 76 -8.69 -2.82 -7.02
C ALA A 76 -8.81 -1.53 -6.20
N ALA A 77 -8.01 -1.45 -5.15
CA ALA A 77 -7.94 -0.29 -4.27
C ALA A 77 -6.53 -0.12 -3.73
N ILE A 78 -6.21 1.11 -3.32
CA ILE A 78 -4.98 1.44 -2.62
C ILE A 78 -5.33 2.01 -1.24
N ALA A 79 -4.52 1.74 -0.23
CA ALA A 79 -4.49 2.52 0.99
C ALA A 79 -3.06 2.99 1.29
N VAL A 80 -2.94 4.18 1.87
CA VAL A 80 -1.66 4.77 2.24
C VAL A 80 -1.63 4.98 3.75
N GLY A 81 -0.61 4.44 4.41
CA GLY A 81 -0.34 4.68 5.81
C GLY A 81 1.00 5.37 6.00
N LYS A 82 1.00 6.57 6.57
CA LYS A 82 2.21 7.19 7.11
C LYS A 82 2.29 6.84 8.60
N LEU A 83 3.31 6.09 8.96
CA LEU A 83 3.47 5.57 10.31
C LEU A 83 4.00 6.66 11.24
N LYS A 84 3.39 6.77 12.43
CA LYS A 84 3.86 7.69 13.48
C LYS A 84 5.27 7.33 13.95
N THR A 85 5.54 6.04 14.05
CA THR A 85 6.86 5.48 14.34
C THR A 85 7.21 4.49 13.24
N PRO A 86 8.42 4.55 12.64
CA PRO A 86 8.82 3.57 11.63
C PRO A 86 8.76 2.12 12.18
N VAL A 87 8.33 1.19 11.33
CA VAL A 87 8.13 -0.23 11.68
C VAL A 87 9.15 -1.10 10.94
N GLU A 88 9.74 -2.06 11.64
CA GLU A 88 10.62 -3.07 11.05
C GLU A 88 9.87 -3.89 9.98
N TRP A 89 10.44 -3.97 8.78
CA TRP A 89 9.78 -4.56 7.60
C TRP A 89 10.66 -5.58 6.87
N LYS A 90 11.90 -5.79 7.30
CA LYS A 90 12.92 -6.55 6.56
C LYS A 90 13.09 -5.99 5.14
N SER A 91 13.20 -4.67 5.03
CA SER A 91 13.35 -3.97 3.76
C SER A 91 14.63 -4.37 3.04
N LEU A 92 14.70 -4.15 1.73
CA LEU A 92 15.88 -4.46 0.91
C LEU A 92 17.16 -3.73 1.35
N ASP A 93 17.02 -2.59 2.02
CA ASP A 93 18.11 -1.76 2.57
C ASP A 93 18.29 -1.91 4.09
N ASP A 94 17.63 -2.91 4.69
CA ASP A 94 17.60 -3.17 6.14
C ASP A 94 17.11 -1.97 6.98
N GLN A 95 16.38 -1.02 6.37
CA GLN A 95 15.81 0.13 7.08
C GLN A 95 14.33 -0.09 7.45
N PRO A 96 13.86 0.48 8.58
CA PRO A 96 12.46 0.44 8.93
C PRO A 96 11.62 1.32 7.98
N VAL A 97 10.34 0.98 7.86
CA VAL A 97 9.40 1.63 6.95
C VAL A 97 8.61 2.69 7.68
N SER A 98 8.45 3.86 7.04
CA SER A 98 7.67 5.00 7.55
C SER A 98 6.43 5.29 6.70
N VAL A 99 6.38 4.84 5.45
CA VAL A 99 5.24 5.02 4.55
C VAL A 99 4.93 3.69 3.86
N VAL A 100 3.66 3.31 3.89
CA VAL A 100 3.18 2.06 3.31
C VAL A 100 2.08 2.37 2.30
N ILE A 101 2.24 1.86 1.07
CA ILE A 101 1.27 2.01 -0.01
C ILE A 101 0.76 0.61 -0.35
N MET A 102 -0.35 0.22 0.25
CA MET A 102 -0.88 -1.14 0.16
C MET A 102 -1.91 -1.28 -0.95
N PHE A 103 -1.79 -2.36 -1.75
CA PHE A 103 -2.67 -2.64 -2.88
C PHE A 103 -3.58 -3.84 -2.60
N ALA A 104 -4.87 -3.66 -2.88
CA ALA A 104 -5.82 -4.75 -3.05
C ALA A 104 -5.99 -5.05 -4.55
N ILE A 105 -5.73 -6.29 -4.94
CA ILE A 105 -5.77 -6.70 -6.36
C ILE A 105 -6.72 -7.90 -6.49
N PRO A 106 -7.76 -7.82 -7.34
CA PRO A 106 -8.59 -8.97 -7.67
C PRO A 106 -7.76 -10.10 -8.27
N GLU A 107 -8.02 -11.35 -7.86
CA GLU A 107 -7.36 -12.52 -8.45
C GLU A 107 -7.59 -12.61 -9.97
N LYS A 108 -8.82 -12.28 -10.41
CA LYS A 108 -9.24 -12.29 -11.81
C LYS A 108 -9.05 -10.93 -12.48
N ASP A 109 -7.80 -10.48 -12.61
CA ASP A 109 -7.50 -9.31 -13.44
C ASP A 109 -7.37 -9.73 -14.93
N ARG A 110 -8.49 -9.73 -15.66
CA ARG A 110 -8.54 -10.20 -17.07
C ARG A 110 -7.65 -9.40 -18.04
N LYS A 111 -7.08 -8.26 -17.62
CA LYS A 111 -6.29 -7.37 -18.49
C LYS A 111 -4.94 -6.97 -17.88
N ASP A 112 -4.54 -7.58 -16.75
CA ASP A 112 -3.38 -7.18 -15.93
C ASP A 112 -3.28 -5.66 -15.70
N THR A 113 -4.43 -4.98 -15.66
CA THR A 113 -4.47 -3.52 -15.59
C THR A 113 -3.99 -3.02 -14.23
N HIS A 114 -4.21 -3.79 -13.18
CA HIS A 114 -3.77 -3.48 -11.84
C HIS A 114 -2.27 -3.73 -11.65
N LEU A 115 -1.71 -4.75 -12.31
CA LEU A 115 -0.26 -4.98 -12.30
C LEU A 115 0.51 -3.86 -13.00
N LYS A 116 -0.05 -3.30 -14.08
CA LYS A 116 0.53 -2.11 -14.72
C LYS A 116 0.54 -0.92 -13.77
N LEU A 117 -0.54 -0.71 -13.03
CA LEU A 117 -0.62 0.38 -12.06
C LEU A 117 0.35 0.21 -10.89
N LEU A 118 0.46 -1.01 -10.36
CA LEU A 118 1.47 -1.36 -9.37
C LEU A 118 2.88 -1.02 -9.88
N SER A 119 3.21 -1.47 -11.10
CA SER A 119 4.51 -1.18 -11.72
C SER A 119 4.76 0.32 -11.91
N GLN A 120 3.75 1.09 -12.31
CA GLN A 120 3.86 2.55 -12.45
C GLN A 120 4.19 3.22 -11.11
N ILE A 121 3.47 2.85 -10.05
CA ILE A 121 3.74 3.39 -8.71
C ILE A 121 5.12 2.92 -8.21
N SER A 122 5.48 1.65 -8.38
CA SER A 122 6.81 1.15 -7.99
C SER A 122 7.94 1.89 -8.69
N MET A 123 7.81 2.20 -9.99
CA MET A 123 8.80 3.01 -10.70
C MET A 123 8.85 4.45 -10.20
N LYS A 124 7.70 5.06 -9.89
CA LYS A 124 7.65 6.42 -9.32
C LYS A 124 8.35 6.50 -7.97
N LEU A 125 8.27 5.43 -7.18
CA LEU A 125 8.92 5.30 -5.87
C LEU A 125 10.42 4.97 -5.96
N MET A 126 10.99 4.83 -7.16
CA MET A 126 12.45 4.77 -7.35
C MET A 126 13.09 6.16 -7.41
N ASP A 127 12.27 7.22 -7.49
CA ASP A 127 12.74 8.60 -7.47
C ASP A 127 12.84 9.08 -6.01
N ASP A 128 14.07 9.35 -5.57
CA ASP A 128 14.36 9.78 -4.19
C ASP A 128 13.64 11.09 -3.83
N ASP A 129 13.45 12.01 -4.78
CA ASP A 129 12.75 13.27 -4.55
C ASP A 129 11.27 13.01 -4.24
N VAL A 130 10.64 12.07 -4.96
CA VAL A 130 9.25 11.64 -4.71
C VAL A 130 9.12 10.98 -3.34
N VAL A 131 10.05 10.10 -3.00
CA VAL A 131 10.05 9.39 -1.70
C VAL A 131 10.20 10.39 -0.55
N GLU A 132 11.11 11.34 -0.67
CA GLU A 132 11.33 12.39 0.34
C GLU A 132 10.12 13.34 0.46
N GLU A 133 9.47 13.67 -0.66
CA GLU A 133 8.23 14.45 -0.66
C GLU A 133 7.11 13.71 0.07
N LEU A 134 6.87 12.43 -0.25
CA LEU A 134 5.88 11.59 0.42
C LEU A 134 6.11 11.49 1.94
N LYS A 135 7.37 11.34 2.35
CA LYS A 135 7.73 11.24 3.77
C LYS A 135 7.47 12.53 4.55
N LYS A 136 7.60 13.70 3.92
CA LYS A 136 7.40 15.00 4.56
C LYS A 136 5.95 15.50 4.50
N GLU A 137 5.20 15.13 3.47
CA GLU A 137 3.87 15.70 3.21
C GLU A 137 2.82 15.26 4.26
N THR A 138 2.04 16.21 4.79
CA THR A 138 1.00 15.96 5.79
C THR A 138 -0.41 16.27 5.30
N ASP A 139 -0.54 16.81 4.09
CA ASP A 139 -1.81 16.99 3.41
C ASP A 139 -2.18 15.73 2.63
N LYS A 140 -3.31 15.12 2.98
CA LYS A 140 -3.80 13.89 2.35
C LYS A 140 -4.06 14.06 0.86
N GLN A 141 -4.56 15.21 0.43
CA GLN A 141 -4.86 15.46 -0.99
C GLN A 141 -3.57 15.57 -1.79
N LYS A 142 -2.54 16.21 -1.25
CA LYS A 142 -1.22 16.24 -1.90
C LYS A 142 -0.59 14.87 -1.98
N ILE A 143 -0.70 14.03 -0.95
CA ILE A 143 -0.24 12.62 -1.01
C ILE A 143 -0.91 11.87 -2.18
N VAL A 144 -2.22 12.02 -2.35
CA VAL A 144 -2.93 11.42 -3.50
C VAL A 144 -2.37 11.94 -4.82
N ASN A 145 -2.11 13.25 -4.92
CA ASN A 145 -1.57 13.88 -6.13
C ASN A 145 -0.13 13.42 -6.43
N ILE A 146 0.72 13.26 -5.40
CA ILE A 146 2.09 12.75 -5.55
C ILE A 146 2.07 11.30 -6.06
N LEU A 147 1.04 10.51 -5.75
CA LEU A 147 0.94 9.13 -6.25
C LEU A 147 0.24 9.01 -7.61
N SER A 148 -0.49 10.04 -8.05
CA SER A 148 -1.20 10.07 -9.34
C SER A 148 -0.31 10.47 -10.51
#